data_AF-A0A0G9JVK8-F1
#
_entry.id   AF-A0A0G9JVK8-F1
#
_cell.length_a   1.000
_cell.length_b   1.000
_cell.length_c   1.000
_cell.angle_alpha   90.00
_cell.angle_beta   90.00
_cell.angle_gamma   90.00
#
_symmetry.space_group_name_H-M   'P 1'
#
loop_
_entity.id
_entity.type
_entity.pdbx_description
1 polymer ?
#
loop_
_entity_poly.entity_id
_entity_poly.type
_entity_poly.pdbx_seq_one_letter_code
_entity_poly.pdbx_strand_id
1 'polypeptide(L)'
;MALEDQVDNLEKKVDMVLNLLQEFRYTFPTKKSVATFFGVSERTIDYWIKNGKFEKGIEYAIDNNGKIKYITDGILSHQRKLTSNDKENSNSDSNKTKTINPVASKLLESLSCLR
;
A
#
# COMPACT_ATOMS: atom_id res chain seq x y z
N MET A 1 16.43 35.15 7.36
CA MET A 1 15.51 35.05 6.21
C MET A 1 16.12 34.32 5.02
N ALA A 2 17.09 34.85 4.26
CA ALA A 2 17.55 34.16 3.03
C ALA A 2 18.11 32.72 3.22
N LEU A 3 18.75 32.43 4.35
CA LEU A 3 19.26 31.08 4.66
C LEU A 3 18.16 30.14 5.16
N GLU A 4 17.20 30.64 5.94
CA GLU A 4 16.05 29.87 6.43
C GLU A 4 15.14 29.46 5.27
N ASP A 5 14.88 30.39 4.34
CA ASP A 5 14.09 30.11 3.13
C ASP A 5 14.77 29.06 2.23
N GLN A 6 16.10 29.02 2.21
CA GLN A 6 16.87 28.01 1.47
C GLN A 6 16.79 26.63 2.13
N VAL A 7 16.81 26.57 3.47
CA VAL A 7 16.65 25.33 4.24
C VAL A 7 15.23 24.78 4.06
N ASP A 8 14.20 25.61 4.18
CA ASP A 8 12.79 25.21 3.97
C ASP A 8 12.54 24.67 2.56
N ASN A 9 13.17 25.29 1.55
CA ASN A 9 13.07 24.82 0.17
C ASN A 9 13.79 23.49 -0.04
N LEU A 10 14.91 23.25 0.66
CA LEU A 10 15.62 21.97 0.62
C LEU A 10 14.80 20.87 1.30
N GLU A 11 14.18 21.13 2.45
CA GLU A 11 13.29 20.18 3.12
C GLU A 11 12.14 19.75 2.20
N LYS A 12 11.45 20.71 1.56
CA LYS A 12 10.38 20.40 0.60
C LYS A 12 10.84 19.52 -0.56
N LYS A 13 12.05 19.75 -1.08
CA LYS A 13 12.62 18.93 -2.17
C LYS A 13 12.98 17.53 -1.68
N VAL A 14 13.51 17.40 -0.46
CA VAL A 14 13.82 16.10 0.14
C VAL A 14 12.54 15.29 0.34
N ASP A 15 11.48 15.89 0.88
CA ASP A 15 10.18 15.23 1.04
C ASP A 15 9.58 14.80 -0.30
N MET A 16 9.68 15.65 -1.33
CA MET A 16 9.24 15.32 -2.67
C MET A 16 9.99 14.10 -3.24
N VAL A 17 11.32 14.06 -3.10
CA VAL A 17 12.14 12.93 -3.54
C VAL A 17 11.82 11.66 -2.76
N LEU A 18 11.61 11.76 -1.44
CA LEU A 18 11.21 10.62 -0.60
C LEU A 18 9.85 10.06 -1.02
N ASN A 19 8.87 10.90 -1.34
CA ASN A 19 7.58 10.47 -1.85
C ASN A 19 7.72 9.74 -3.19
N LEU A 20 8.48 10.29 -4.14
CA LEU A 20 8.75 9.64 -5.43
C LEU A 20 9.44 8.27 -5.25
N LEU A 21 10.44 8.19 -4.35
CA LEU A 21 11.13 6.92 -4.07
C LEU A 21 10.22 5.88 -3.43
N GLN A 22 9.25 6.29 -2.60
CA GLN A 22 8.24 5.38 -2.05
C GLN A 22 7.29 4.85 -3.14
N GLU A 23 6.94 5.67 -4.12
CA GLU A 23 6.13 5.25 -5.27
C GLU A 23 6.88 4.25 -6.17
N PHE A 24 8.20 4.42 -6.33
CA PHE A 24 9.04 3.47 -7.07
C PHE A 24 9.25 2.11 -6.38
N ARG A 25 8.98 2.01 -5.06
CA ARG A 25 9.26 0.81 -4.27
C ARG A 25 8.44 -0.41 -4.72
N TYR A 26 7.28 -0.19 -5.35
CA TYR A 26 6.38 -1.25 -5.74
C TYR A 26 6.37 -1.42 -7.26
N THR A 27 6.99 -2.49 -7.74
CA THR A 27 6.82 -2.93 -9.13
C THR A 27 6.09 -4.27 -9.11
N PHE A 28 5.04 -4.40 -9.93
CA PHE A 28 4.26 -5.63 -10.04
C PHE A 28 4.45 -6.29 -11.41
N PRO A 29 5.63 -6.85 -11.71
CA PRO A 29 5.91 -7.39 -13.03
C PRO A 29 5.12 -8.68 -13.32
N THR A 30 4.58 -9.34 -12.27
CA THR A 30 3.92 -10.64 -12.40
C THR A 30 2.63 -10.73 -11.59
N LYS A 31 1.73 -11.61 -12.02
CA LYS A 31 0.52 -11.95 -11.25
C LYS A 31 0.86 -12.39 -9.82
N LYS A 32 1.92 -13.19 -9.66
CA LYS A 32 2.41 -13.63 -8.36
C LYS A 32 2.77 -12.46 -7.45
N SER A 33 3.48 -11.44 -7.96
CA SER A 33 3.83 -10.25 -7.16
C SER A 33 2.60 -9.48 -6.67
N VAL A 34 1.56 -9.36 -7.51
CA VAL A 34 0.28 -8.75 -7.14
C VAL A 34 -0.43 -9.58 -6.07
N ALA A 35 -0.50 -10.90 -6.28
CA ALA A 35 -1.13 -11.83 -5.35
C ALA A 35 -0.47 -11.78 -3.95
N THR A 36 0.87 -11.79 -3.91
CA THR A 36 1.64 -11.66 -2.66
C THR A 36 1.37 -10.32 -1.97
N PHE A 37 1.29 -9.22 -2.72
CA PHE A 37 1.02 -7.90 -2.16
C PHE A 37 -0.36 -7.80 -1.48
N PHE A 38 -1.38 -8.44 -2.05
CA PHE A 38 -2.72 -8.50 -1.44
C PHE A 38 -2.88 -9.65 -0.43
N GLY A 39 -1.90 -10.54 -0.27
CA GLY A 39 -2.02 -11.72 0.59
C GLY A 39 -3.03 -12.75 0.09
N VAL A 40 -3.24 -12.86 -1.22
CA VAL A 40 -4.23 -13.75 -1.85
C VAL A 40 -3.56 -14.74 -2.83
N SER A 41 -4.32 -15.71 -3.34
CA SER A 41 -3.83 -16.64 -4.37
C SER A 41 -3.83 -15.99 -5.76
N GLU A 42 -2.95 -16.45 -6.66
CA GLU A 42 -2.93 -15.98 -8.05
C GLU A 42 -4.27 -16.20 -8.78
N ARG A 43 -4.98 -17.28 -8.44
CA ARG A 43 -6.34 -17.55 -8.95
C ARG A 43 -7.34 -16.47 -8.56
N THR A 44 -7.16 -15.86 -7.38
CA THR A 44 -7.99 -14.75 -6.92
C THR A 44 -7.78 -13.51 -7.79
N ILE A 45 -6.54 -13.26 -8.22
CA ILE A 45 -6.24 -12.15 -9.15
C ILE A 45 -6.92 -12.40 -10.51
N ASP A 46 -6.84 -13.61 -11.05
CA ASP A 46 -7.56 -13.95 -12.29
C ASP A 46 -9.07 -13.77 -12.13
N TYR A 47 -9.62 -14.13 -10.97
CA TYR A 47 -11.04 -13.92 -10.65
C TYR A 47 -11.40 -12.44 -10.57
N TRP A 48 -10.56 -11.60 -9.95
CA TRP A 48 -10.77 -10.15 -9.87
C TRP A 48 -10.74 -9.46 -11.22
N ILE A 49 -9.91 -9.94 -12.14
CA ILE A 49 -9.92 -9.47 -13.53
C ILE A 49 -11.20 -9.91 -14.25
N LYS A 50 -11.61 -11.17 -14.07
CA LYS A 50 -12.80 -11.73 -14.74
C LYS A 50 -14.12 -11.12 -14.26
N ASN A 51 -14.21 -10.80 -12.97
CA ASN A 51 -15.44 -10.29 -12.37
C ASN A 51 -15.53 -8.75 -12.37
N GLY A 52 -14.54 -8.07 -12.96
CA GLY A 52 -14.50 -6.61 -13.07
C GLY A 52 -14.05 -5.87 -11.81
N LYS A 53 -13.58 -6.56 -10.77
CA LYS A 53 -12.99 -5.90 -9.59
C LYS A 53 -11.68 -5.20 -9.92
N PHE A 54 -10.89 -5.77 -10.84
CA PHE A 54 -9.79 -5.06 -11.49
C PHE A 54 -10.27 -4.55 -12.84
N GLU A 55 -10.06 -3.26 -13.09
CA GLU A 55 -10.52 -2.58 -14.28
C GLU A 55 -9.37 -2.40 -15.28
N LYS A 56 -9.66 -2.65 -16.56
CA LYS A 56 -8.68 -2.46 -17.64
C LYS A 56 -8.39 -0.97 -17.80
N GLY A 57 -7.11 -0.60 -17.78
CA GLY A 57 -6.64 0.78 -17.82
C GLY A 57 -6.42 1.40 -16.44
N ILE A 58 -6.87 0.75 -15.37
CA ILE A 58 -6.65 1.19 -13.99
C ILE A 58 -5.67 0.26 -13.29
N GLU A 59 -6.07 -0.97 -12.94
CA GLU A 59 -5.20 -1.93 -12.26
C GLU A 59 -4.35 -2.76 -13.22
N TYR A 60 -4.81 -2.95 -14.46
CA TYR A 60 -4.08 -3.71 -15.47
C TYR A 60 -4.30 -3.20 -16.89
N ALA A 61 -3.36 -3.47 -17.78
CA ALA A 61 -3.47 -3.28 -19.21
C ALA A 61 -3.15 -4.59 -19.95
N ILE A 62 -3.58 -4.71 -21.19
CA ILE A 62 -3.19 -5.79 -22.08
C ILE A 62 -2.25 -5.19 -23.10
N ASP A 63 -1.04 -5.74 -23.22
CA ASP A 63 -0.08 -5.30 -24.23
C ASP A 63 -0.44 -5.82 -25.63
N ASN A 64 0.31 -5.36 -26.63
CA ASN A 64 0.10 -5.74 -28.03
C ASN A 64 0.26 -7.24 -28.29
N ASN A 65 0.87 -7.98 -27.36
CA ASN A 65 1.10 -9.41 -27.45
C ASN A 65 0.03 -10.20 -26.66
N GLY A 66 -1.00 -9.53 -26.14
CA GLY A 66 -2.05 -10.15 -25.34
C GLY A 66 -1.64 -10.45 -23.89
N LYS A 67 -0.47 -10.00 -23.43
CA LYS A 67 -0.01 -10.21 -22.05
C LYS A 67 -0.55 -9.14 -21.13
N ILE A 68 -0.94 -9.56 -19.93
CA ILE A 68 -1.40 -8.66 -18.86
C ILE A 68 -0.19 -7.97 -18.24
N LYS A 69 -0.23 -6.64 -18.22
CA LYS A 69 0.68 -5.77 -17.48
C LYS A 69 -0.08 -5.14 -16.32
N TYR A 70 0.47 -5.23 -15.11
CA TYR A 70 -0.14 -4.62 -13.94
C TYR A 70 0.36 -3.19 -13.79
N ILE A 71 -0.56 -2.27 -13.49
CA ILE A 71 -0.28 -0.85 -13.34
C ILE A 71 -0.11 -0.59 -11.85
N THR A 72 1.12 -0.23 -11.44
CA THR A 72 1.45 -0.03 -10.02
C THR A 72 0.48 0.92 -9.33
N ASP A 73 0.23 2.10 -9.89
CA ASP A 73 -0.60 3.12 -9.27
C ASP A 73 -2.05 2.65 -9.07
N GLY A 74 -2.58 1.88 -10.03
CA GLY A 74 -3.88 1.25 -9.92
C GLY A 74 -3.93 0.23 -8.79
N ILE A 75 -2.94 -0.67 -8.72
CA ILE A 75 -2.84 -1.69 -7.67
C ILE A 75 -2.74 -1.07 -6.27
N LEU A 76 -1.89 -0.05 -6.09
CA LEU A 76 -1.76 0.66 -4.82
C LEU A 76 -3.05 1.38 -4.43
N SER A 77 -3.69 2.06 -5.39
CA SER A 77 -4.97 2.74 -5.18
C SER A 77 -6.09 1.75 -4.82
N HIS A 78 -6.10 0.58 -5.43
CA HIS A 78 -7.04 -0.48 -5.11
C HIS A 78 -6.88 -0.98 -3.67
N GLN A 79 -5.64 -1.18 -3.20
CA GLN A 79 -5.39 -1.56 -1.80
C GLN A 79 -5.87 -0.50 -0.81
N ARG A 80 -5.63 0.78 -1.12
CA ARG A 80 -6.15 1.91 -0.32
C ARG A 80 -7.68 1.91 -0.26
N LYS A 81 -8.36 1.61 -1.37
CA LYS A 81 -9.84 1.48 -1.40
C LYS A 81 -10.32 0.31 -0.55
N LEU A 82 -9.70 -0.87 -0.67
CA LEU A 82 -10.05 -2.04 0.14
C LEU A 82 -9.92 -1.77 1.65
N THR A 83 -8.79 -1.19 2.05
CA THR A 83 -8.53 -0.85 3.46
C THR A 83 -9.40 0.29 3.99
N SER A 84 -9.91 1.17 3.11
CA SER A 84 -10.86 2.24 3.49
C SER A 84 -12.28 1.68 3.66
N ASN A 85 -12.70 0.78 2.78
CA ASN A 85 -14.00 0.09 2.90
C ASN A 85 -14.06 -0.81 4.14
N ASP A 86 -12.93 -1.42 4.52
CA ASP A 86 -12.82 -2.18 5.79
C ASP A 86 -12.95 -1.27 7.02
N LYS A 87 -12.59 0.02 6.92
CA LYS A 87 -12.74 1.01 8.00
C LYS A 87 -14.18 1.52 8.14
N GLU A 88 -14.92 1.67 7.06
CA GLU A 88 -16.34 2.06 7.12
C GLU A 88 -17.22 0.93 7.68
N ASN A 89 -16.88 -0.34 7.40
CA ASN A 89 -17.60 -1.50 7.96
C ASN A 89 -17.18 -1.88 9.39
N SER A 90 -16.08 -1.35 9.93
CA SER A 90 -15.60 -1.70 11.28
C SER A 90 -16.16 -0.83 12.41
N ASN A 91 -17.09 0.09 12.12
CA ASN A 91 -17.92 0.72 13.15
C ASN A 91 -19.07 -0.18 13.65
N SER A 92 -19.23 -1.39 13.11
CA SER A 92 -20.25 -2.36 13.54
C SER A 92 -19.73 -3.51 14.42
N ASP A 93 -18.41 -3.71 14.57
CA ASP A 93 -17.86 -4.85 15.31
C ASP A 93 -16.90 -4.39 16.41
N SER A 94 -17.48 -3.95 17.52
CA SER A 94 -16.82 -3.94 18.82
C SER A 94 -16.46 -5.37 19.21
N ASN A 95 -15.20 -5.78 18.97
CA ASN A 95 -14.42 -6.79 19.72
C ASN A 95 -13.41 -7.50 18.78
N LYS A 96 -12.33 -6.83 18.41
CA LYS A 96 -11.09 -7.52 18.04
C LYS A 96 -9.99 -7.08 19.01
N THR A 97 -9.62 -7.99 19.90
CA THR A 97 -8.43 -7.88 20.74
C THR A 97 -7.22 -7.73 19.82
N LYS A 98 -6.63 -6.53 19.81
CA LYS A 98 -5.42 -6.23 19.05
C LYS A 98 -4.29 -7.10 19.59
N THR A 99 -3.87 -8.12 18.84
CA THR A 99 -2.66 -8.88 19.15
C THR A 99 -1.45 -8.02 18.81
N ILE A 100 -0.86 -7.42 19.84
CA ILE A 100 0.38 -6.65 19.72
C ILE A 100 1.52 -7.64 19.43
N ASN A 101 2.36 -7.32 18.44
CA ASN A 101 3.54 -8.11 18.13
C ASN A 101 4.46 -8.17 19.36
N PRO A 102 5.01 -9.35 19.74
CA PRO A 102 5.83 -9.52 20.95
C PRO A 102 7.05 -8.60 21.03
N VAL A 103 7.60 -8.15 19.91
CA VAL A 103 8.71 -7.17 19.87
C VAL A 103 8.22 -5.78 20.29
N ALA A 104 7.03 -5.38 19.83
CA ALA A 104 6.42 -4.09 20.19
C ALA A 104 5.98 -4.09 21.67
N SER A 105 5.51 -5.21 22.21
CA SER A 105 5.17 -5.33 23.63
C SER A 105 6.38 -5.11 24.55
N LYS A 106 7.53 -5.71 24.22
CA LYS A 106 8.78 -5.52 24.99
C LYS A 106 9.27 -4.07 24.98
N LEU A 107 9.10 -3.39 23.85
CA LEU A 107 9.48 -1.98 23.71
C LEU A 107 8.59 -1.09 24.58
N LEU A 108 7.27 -1.32 24.57
CA LEU A 108 6.32 -0.58 25.40
C LEU A 108 6.56 -0.82 26.90
N GLU A 109 6.88 -2.06 27.31
CA GLU A 109 7.28 -2.37 28.69
C GLU A 109 8.56 -1.62 29.09
N SER A 110 9.60 -1.64 28.24
CA SER A 110 10.86 -0.92 28.55
C SER A 110 10.68 0.59 28.70
N LEU A 111 9.74 1.18 27.95
CA LEU A 111 9.43 2.61 28.03
C LEU A 111 8.60 2.95 29.27
N SER A 112 7.82 2.01 29.80
CA SER A 112 7.03 2.21 31.01
C SER A 112 7.85 2.26 32.30
N CYS A 113 9.05 1.67 32.30
CA CYS A 113 9.97 1.65 33.45
C CYS A 113 10.87 2.91 33.55
N LEU A 114 10.75 3.86 32.60
CA LEU A 114 11.53 5.10 32.56
C LEU A 114 10.80 6.30 33.22
N ARG A 115 9.77 6.04 34.03
CA ARG A 115 9.00 7.06 34.75
C ARG A 115 9.35 7.13 36.22
#